data_AF-A0A504X7F8-F1
#
_entry.id   AF-A0A504X7F8-F1
#
_cell.length_a   1.000
_cell.length_b   1.000
_cell.length_c   1.000
_cell.angle_alpha   90.00
_cell.angle_beta   90.00
_cell.angle_gamma   90.00
#
_symmetry.space_group_name_H-M   'P 1'
#
loop_
_entity.id
_entity.type
_entity.pdbx_description
1 polymer ?
#
loop_
_entity_poly.entity_id
_entity_poly.type
_entity_poly.pdbx_seq_one_letter_code
_entity_poly.pdbx_strand_id
1 'polypeptide(L)'
;MPIHQYEGWSYERLRQQRNRAHFLLEDPYRYVTVLLISKPGRPEELKCIDSPCYHAAGPLGEGDIVEIEDLLCLRCPWHRYLVNIENGEEILLKVDPASEQGAGMVGRHAALPTYPMHFADPPAEGVTVVHGEKVQRVHRAWLEETTGILSIEVAEEAVMRQHPVKSDKPAGNVKNGGICMQIFDIKSRGLDKL
;
A
#
# COMPACT_ATOMS: atom_id res chain seq x y z
N MET A 1 -0.63 9.84 -19.98
CA MET A 1 -0.97 9.18 -18.70
C MET A 1 -2.49 9.13 -18.55
N PRO A 2 -3.11 7.94 -18.51
CA PRO A 2 -4.55 7.78 -18.30
C PRO A 2 -4.99 8.30 -16.94
N ILE A 3 -6.17 8.93 -16.91
CA ILE A 3 -6.81 9.44 -15.69
C ILE A 3 -8.17 8.76 -15.56
N HIS A 4 -8.39 8.07 -14.44
CA HIS A 4 -9.65 7.45 -14.08
C HIS A 4 -10.39 8.33 -13.08
N GLN A 5 -11.65 8.66 -13.37
CA GLN A 5 -12.46 9.55 -12.54
C GLN A 5 -13.65 8.79 -11.93
N TYR A 6 -13.89 9.06 -10.66
CA TYR A 6 -14.97 8.45 -9.88
C TYR A 6 -15.75 9.54 -9.15
N GLU A 7 -17.05 9.60 -9.38
CA GLU A 7 -17.96 10.57 -8.75
C GLU A 7 -18.42 10.11 -7.35
N GLY A 8 -18.93 11.06 -6.56
CA GLY A 8 -19.52 10.80 -5.25
C GLY A 8 -18.50 10.49 -4.15
N TRP A 9 -17.25 10.93 -4.30
CA TRP A 9 -16.19 10.78 -3.31
C TRP A 9 -16.02 12.04 -2.46
N SER A 10 -15.64 11.85 -1.20
CA SER A 10 -15.29 12.90 -0.25
C SER A 10 -14.23 12.38 0.73
N TYR A 11 -13.51 13.27 1.43
CA TYR A 11 -12.62 12.81 2.49
C TYR A 11 -13.39 12.14 3.62
N GLU A 12 -14.62 12.60 3.92
CA GLU A 12 -15.49 11.95 4.90
C GLU A 12 -15.82 10.49 4.51
N ARG A 13 -16.16 10.24 3.24
CA ARG A 13 -16.42 8.90 2.75
C ARG A 13 -15.18 8.01 2.89
N LEU A 14 -13.99 8.51 2.54
CA LEU A 14 -12.73 7.79 2.76
C LEU A 14 -12.51 7.45 4.23
N ARG A 15 -12.79 8.38 5.16
CA ARG A 15 -12.68 8.12 6.61
C ARG A 15 -13.64 7.04 7.09
N GLN A 16 -14.88 7.04 6.59
CA GLN A 16 -15.86 5.97 6.86
C GLN A 16 -15.39 4.60 6.33
N GLN A 17 -14.52 4.58 5.32
CA GLN A 17 -13.92 3.38 4.74
C GLN A 17 -12.51 3.10 5.27
N ARG A 18 -12.24 3.39 6.55
CA ARG A 18 -10.93 3.14 7.21
C ARG A 18 -9.78 3.88 6.51
N ASN A 19 -10.04 5.11 6.05
CA ASN A 19 -9.10 5.97 5.34
C ASN A 19 -8.55 5.35 4.03
N ARG A 20 -9.31 4.47 3.37
CA ARG A 20 -8.86 3.84 2.13
C ARG A 20 -10.00 3.42 1.22
N ALA A 21 -9.69 3.27 -0.06
CA ALA A 21 -10.61 2.79 -1.08
C ALA A 21 -9.87 1.99 -2.15
N HIS A 22 -10.52 0.97 -2.71
CA HIS A 22 -9.93 0.04 -3.66
C HIS A 22 -10.60 0.22 -5.03
N PHE A 23 -9.79 0.26 -6.08
CA PHE A 23 -10.27 0.50 -7.43
C PHE A 23 -9.72 -0.55 -8.37
N LEU A 24 -10.59 -1.03 -9.23
CA LEU A 24 -10.21 -1.70 -10.46
C LEU A 24 -10.24 -0.68 -11.59
N LEU A 25 -9.07 -0.43 -12.17
CA LEU A 25 -8.86 0.36 -13.37
C LEU A 25 -8.93 -0.57 -14.58
N GLU A 26 -9.57 -0.14 -15.66
CA GLU A 26 -9.78 -0.97 -16.86
C GLU A 26 -8.70 -0.77 -17.92
N ASP A 27 -8.17 0.45 -18.06
CA ASP A 27 -7.16 0.79 -19.06
C ASP A 27 -6.13 1.83 -18.55
N PRO A 28 -4.90 1.42 -18.18
CA PRO A 28 -4.43 0.05 -18.12
C PRO A 28 -5.10 -0.73 -17.00
N TYR A 29 -5.35 -2.01 -17.25
CA TYR A 29 -5.96 -2.91 -16.27
C TYR A 29 -5.10 -3.00 -15.00
N ARG A 30 -5.65 -2.61 -13.85
CA ARG A 30 -4.90 -2.61 -12.59
C ARG A 30 -5.78 -2.51 -11.34
N TYR A 31 -5.38 -3.23 -10.29
CA TYR A 31 -5.93 -3.01 -8.94
C TYR A 31 -5.07 -2.04 -8.15
N VAL A 32 -5.68 -0.95 -7.71
CA VAL A 32 -5.02 0.10 -6.92
C VAL A 32 -5.81 0.41 -5.66
N THR A 33 -5.10 0.83 -4.61
CA THR A 33 -5.68 1.34 -3.38
C THR A 33 -5.32 2.81 -3.24
N VAL A 34 -6.33 3.64 -3.04
CA VAL A 34 -6.17 5.03 -2.62
C VAL A 34 -6.23 5.07 -1.10
N LEU A 35 -5.26 5.73 -0.48
CA LEU A 35 -5.12 5.90 0.96
C LEU A 35 -5.24 7.38 1.30
N LEU A 36 -6.06 7.70 2.30
CA LEU A 36 -6.09 9.01 2.94
C LEU A 36 -5.07 9.02 4.08
N ILE A 37 -4.03 9.84 3.92
CA ILE A 37 -2.99 10.03 4.93
C ILE A 37 -3.27 11.33 5.68
N SER A 38 -3.56 11.20 6.98
CA SER A 38 -3.77 12.33 7.88
C SER A 38 -2.65 12.33 8.93
N LYS A 39 -1.73 13.31 8.85
CA LYS A 39 -0.70 13.54 9.88
C LYS A 39 -1.01 14.81 10.67
N PRO A 40 -0.81 14.83 12.01
CA PRO A 40 -0.98 16.04 12.80
C PRO A 40 -0.15 17.21 12.25
N GLY A 41 -0.79 18.37 12.08
CA GLY A 41 -0.12 19.58 11.59
C GLY A 41 0.22 19.58 10.09
N ARG A 42 -0.23 18.59 9.31
CA ARG A 42 -0.10 18.57 7.85
C ARG A 42 -1.47 18.49 7.18
N PRO A 43 -1.63 19.03 5.95
CA PRO A 43 -2.83 18.79 5.17
C PRO A 43 -2.97 17.29 4.90
N GLU A 44 -4.22 16.85 4.77
CA GLU A 44 -4.50 15.49 4.34
C GLU A 44 -4.03 15.29 2.91
N GLU A 45 -3.50 14.10 2.63
CA GLU A 45 -2.95 13.76 1.33
C GLU A 45 -3.46 12.40 0.88
N LEU A 46 -3.72 12.27 -0.43
CA LEU A 46 -4.02 10.99 -1.05
C LEU A 46 -2.77 10.34 -1.60
N LYS A 47 -2.55 9.08 -1.24
CA LYS A 47 -1.55 8.21 -1.85
C LYS A 47 -2.25 7.11 -2.62
N CYS A 48 -1.67 6.69 -3.74
CA CYS A 48 -2.21 5.60 -4.53
C CYS A 48 -1.12 4.58 -4.83
N ILE A 49 -1.42 3.30 -4.61
CA ILE A 49 -0.46 2.21 -4.75
C ILE A 49 -1.17 0.99 -5.32
N ASP A 50 -0.43 0.14 -6.01
CA ASP A 50 -0.91 -1.19 -6.37
C ASP A 50 -1.43 -1.95 -5.15
N SER A 51 -2.67 -2.45 -5.21
CA SER A 51 -3.29 -3.17 -4.08
C SER A 51 -2.63 -4.52 -3.77
N PRO A 52 -2.22 -5.33 -4.77
CA PRO A 52 -1.58 -6.61 -4.51
C PRO A 52 -0.09 -6.44 -4.17
N CYS A 53 0.34 -7.07 -3.09
CA CYS A 53 1.73 -7.08 -2.67
C CYS A 53 2.63 -7.69 -3.74
N TYR A 54 3.73 -7.02 -4.05
CA TYR A 54 4.72 -7.49 -5.01
C TYR A 54 5.26 -8.91 -4.71
N HIS A 55 5.33 -9.32 -3.43
CA HIS A 55 5.95 -10.57 -3.02
C HIS A 55 5.19 -11.80 -3.52
N ALA A 56 3.88 -11.85 -3.25
CA ALA A 56 3.04 -13.01 -3.54
C ALA A 56 1.55 -12.65 -3.64
N ALA A 57 1.25 -11.47 -4.21
CA ALA A 57 -0.11 -10.98 -4.45
C ALA A 57 -1.02 -10.88 -3.20
N GLY A 58 -0.43 -10.76 -2.00
CA GLY A 58 -1.20 -10.55 -0.78
C GLY A 58 -1.90 -9.20 -0.74
N PRO A 59 -2.89 -9.01 0.14
CA PRO A 59 -3.73 -7.81 0.17
C PRO A 59 -3.00 -6.63 0.82
N LEU A 60 -2.00 -6.08 0.12
CA LEU A 60 -1.18 -4.95 0.62
C LEU A 60 -2.05 -3.72 0.90
N GLY A 61 -3.03 -3.46 0.05
CA GLY A 61 -4.00 -2.38 0.25
C GLY A 61 -4.83 -2.50 1.53
N GLU A 62 -4.94 -3.69 2.13
CA GLU A 62 -5.59 -3.93 3.43
C GLU A 62 -4.59 -3.97 4.59
N GLY A 63 -3.30 -3.78 4.30
CA GLY A 63 -2.23 -3.74 5.29
C GLY A 63 -2.34 -2.60 6.29
N ASP A 64 -1.73 -2.80 7.45
CA ASP A 64 -1.54 -1.73 8.43
C ASP A 64 -0.61 -0.68 7.82
N ILE A 65 -0.92 0.60 8.06
CA ILE A 65 0.04 1.68 7.83
C ILE A 65 0.88 1.79 9.09
N VAL A 66 2.20 1.71 8.93
CA VAL A 66 3.18 1.81 10.02
C VAL A 66 4.15 2.94 9.72
N GLU A 67 4.56 3.67 10.75
CA GLU A 67 5.57 4.73 10.65
C GLU A 67 6.88 4.23 11.27
N ILE A 68 7.98 4.32 10.52
CA ILE A 68 9.30 3.82 10.91
C ILE A 68 10.33 4.88 10.51
N GLU A 69 11.01 5.51 11.48
CA GLU A 69 11.98 6.59 11.21
C GLU A 69 11.43 7.64 10.21
N ASP A 70 10.20 8.12 10.47
CA ASP A 70 9.43 9.05 9.62
C ASP A 70 8.94 8.51 8.26
N LEU A 71 9.26 7.26 7.91
CA LEU A 71 8.76 6.60 6.70
C LEU A 71 7.38 6.01 6.95
N LEU A 72 6.42 6.33 6.08
CA LEU A 72 5.13 5.65 6.06
C LEU A 72 5.19 4.41 5.17
N CYS A 73 4.95 3.25 5.77
CA CYS A 73 4.97 1.96 5.08
C CYS A 73 3.61 1.26 5.19
N LEU A 74 3.22 0.55 4.15
CA LEU A 74 2.21 -0.51 4.25
C LEU A 74 2.91 -1.81 4.64
N ARG A 75 2.37 -2.48 5.66
CA ARG A 75 2.79 -3.83 6.04
C ARG A 75 1.85 -4.87 5.43
N CYS A 76 2.38 -5.73 4.57
CA CYS A 76 1.61 -6.81 3.96
C CYS A 76 1.01 -7.74 5.03
N PRO A 77 -0.32 -7.98 5.05
CA PRO A 77 -0.95 -8.85 6.04
C PRO A 77 -0.45 -10.30 6.01
N TRP A 78 -0.06 -10.81 4.85
CA TRP A 78 0.33 -12.22 4.70
C TRP A 78 1.79 -12.48 5.10
N HIS A 79 2.68 -11.61 4.66
CA HIS A 79 4.12 -11.89 4.70
C HIS A 79 4.93 -10.83 5.46
N ARG A 80 4.26 -9.79 5.98
CA ARG A 80 4.85 -8.70 6.78
C ARG A 80 5.93 -7.86 6.08
N TYR A 81 6.08 -7.99 4.77
CA TYR A 81 6.90 -7.07 3.97
C TYR A 81 6.41 -5.64 4.13
N LEU A 82 7.36 -4.73 4.27
CA LEU A 82 7.12 -3.30 4.40
C LEU A 82 7.38 -2.63 3.04
N VAL A 83 6.42 -1.84 2.60
CA VAL A 83 6.51 -1.08 1.36
C VAL A 83 6.28 0.38 1.67
N ASN A 84 7.25 1.23 1.37
CA ASN A 84 7.11 2.68 1.52
C ASN A 84 6.01 3.19 0.58
N ILE A 85 5.03 3.90 1.14
CA ILE A 85 3.83 4.38 0.44
C ILE A 85 4.18 5.51 -0.53
N GLU A 86 5.22 6.28 -0.24
CA GLU A 86 5.62 7.44 -1.03
C GLU A 86 6.23 7.05 -2.38
N ASN A 87 7.12 6.05 -2.36
CA ASN A 87 7.96 5.74 -3.52
C ASN A 87 7.87 4.28 -3.99
N GLY A 88 7.27 3.39 -3.19
CA GLY A 88 7.12 1.96 -3.49
C GLY A 88 8.36 1.12 -3.22
N GLU A 89 9.34 1.64 -2.48
CA GLU A 89 10.53 0.89 -2.05
C GLU A 89 10.18 -0.17 -1.02
N GLU A 90 10.87 -1.31 -1.08
CA GLU A 90 10.90 -2.26 0.02
C GLU A 90 11.68 -1.66 1.18
N ILE A 91 11.14 -1.75 2.40
CA ILE A 91 11.86 -1.35 3.61
C ILE A 91 12.25 -2.60 4.40
N LEU A 92 13.55 -2.72 4.69
CA LEU A 92 14.13 -3.81 5.46
C LEU A 92 14.54 -3.30 6.83
N LEU A 93 14.26 -4.10 7.87
CA LEU A 93 14.70 -3.82 9.23
C LEU A 93 15.84 -4.76 9.57
N LYS A 94 17.05 -4.21 9.78
CA LYS A 94 18.19 -4.97 10.27
C LYS A 94 18.24 -4.84 11.79
N VAL A 95 18.26 -5.97 12.47
CA VAL A 95 18.46 -6.00 13.93
C VAL A 95 19.92 -6.30 14.20
N ASP A 96 20.56 -5.48 15.02
CA ASP A 96 21.90 -5.70 15.53
C ASP A 96 21.90 -7.00 16.34
N PRO A 97 22.64 -8.03 15.93
CA PRO A 97 22.71 -9.29 16.67
C PRO A 97 23.28 -9.12 18.08
N ALA A 98 23.99 -8.01 18.36
CA ALA A 98 24.55 -7.70 19.68
C ALA A 98 23.53 -7.01 20.62
N SER A 99 22.37 -6.58 20.14
CA SER A 99 21.30 -6.07 20.99
C SER A 99 20.59 -7.22 21.73
N GLU A 100 20.02 -6.96 22.90
CA GLU A 100 19.24 -7.97 23.66
C GLU A 100 18.10 -8.58 22.82
N GLN A 101 17.59 -7.83 21.83
CA GLN A 101 16.57 -8.25 20.89
C GLN A 101 17.13 -9.10 19.72
N GLY A 102 18.38 -8.85 19.31
CA GLY A 102 19.07 -9.57 18.24
C GLY A 102 19.43 -11.01 18.58
N ALA A 103 19.74 -11.30 19.85
CA ALA A 103 20.11 -12.65 20.31
C ALA A 103 18.98 -13.70 20.12
N GLY A 104 17.71 -13.27 20.03
CA GLY A 104 16.54 -14.14 19.84
C GLY A 104 16.02 -14.26 18.40
N MET A 105 16.55 -13.50 17.44
CA MET A 105 15.98 -13.37 16.09
C MET A 105 16.77 -14.10 14.98
N VAL A 106 17.91 -14.71 15.30
CA VAL A 106 18.70 -15.48 14.32
C VAL A 106 18.05 -16.86 14.12
N GLY A 107 17.18 -16.99 13.11
CA GLY A 107 16.82 -18.32 12.57
C GLY A 107 15.39 -18.53 12.07
N ARG A 108 14.46 -17.59 12.24
CA ARG A 108 13.10 -17.67 11.68
C ARG A 108 12.68 -16.27 11.30
N HIS A 109 11.97 -16.11 10.16
CA HIS A 109 11.30 -14.88 9.74
C HIS A 109 10.92 -14.07 10.96
N ALA A 110 11.71 -13.04 11.25
CA ALA A 110 11.67 -12.28 12.48
C ALA A 110 10.21 -11.97 12.78
N ALA A 111 9.73 -12.38 13.95
CA ALA A 111 8.48 -11.88 14.48
C ALA A 111 8.68 -10.38 14.72
N LEU A 112 8.56 -9.61 13.64
CA LEU A 112 8.50 -8.16 13.68
C LEU A 112 7.31 -7.80 14.57
N PRO A 113 7.45 -6.73 15.35
CA PRO A 113 6.50 -6.43 16.40
C PRO A 113 5.07 -6.36 15.83
N THR A 114 4.19 -7.11 16.48
CA THR A 114 2.80 -7.26 16.08
C THR A 114 2.02 -6.00 16.42
N TYR A 115 1.08 -5.65 15.54
CA TYR A 115 0.25 -4.45 15.71
C TYR A 115 -0.80 -4.65 16.83
N PRO A 116 -1.22 -3.58 17.53
CA PRO A 116 -0.79 -2.19 17.36
C PRO A 116 0.63 -1.94 17.85
N MET A 117 1.45 -1.37 16.96
CA MET A 117 2.56 -0.53 17.40
C MET A 117 1.89 0.73 17.90
N HIS A 118 1.85 0.92 19.22
CA HIS A 118 1.34 2.17 19.76
C HIS A 118 2.27 3.29 19.26
N PHE A 119 1.70 4.46 18.94
CA PHE A 119 2.37 5.65 18.37
C PHE A 119 3.53 6.24 19.22
N ALA A 120 4.15 5.46 20.10
CA ALA A 120 5.19 5.90 21.02
C ALA A 120 6.17 4.77 21.43
N ASP A 121 6.33 3.70 20.63
CA ASP A 121 7.44 2.80 20.90
C ASP A 121 8.75 3.54 20.56
N PRO A 122 9.69 3.70 21.52
CA PRO A 122 10.97 4.34 21.25
C PRO A 122 11.69 3.60 20.12
N PRO A 123 12.59 4.27 19.36
CA PRO A 123 13.43 3.58 18.38
C PRO A 123 14.06 2.39 19.09
N ALA A 124 13.69 1.19 18.66
CA ALA A 124 14.20 -0.03 19.27
C ALA A 124 15.71 -0.01 19.09
N GLU A 125 16.45 0.19 20.19
CA GLU A 125 17.91 0.24 20.17
C GLU A 125 18.44 -0.99 19.43
N GLY A 126 19.26 -0.76 18.39
CA GLY A 126 19.79 -1.82 17.54
C GLY A 126 18.91 -2.22 16.36
N VAL A 127 17.87 -1.48 15.97
CA VAL A 127 17.21 -1.66 14.67
C VAL A 127 17.66 -0.57 13.69
N THR A 128 18.14 -0.95 12.51
CA THR A 128 18.51 -0.05 11.41
C THR A 128 17.57 -0.23 10.23
N VAL A 129 17.01 0.87 9.74
CA VAL A 129 16.21 0.90 8.51
C VAL A 129 17.11 0.85 7.28
N VAL A 130 16.79 -0.04 6.35
CA VAL A 130 17.50 -0.18 5.08
C VAL A 130 16.51 -0.06 3.94
N HIS A 131 16.76 0.91 3.05
CA HIS A 131 16.03 1.09 1.81
C HIS A 131 16.44 0.01 0.81
N GLY A 132 15.47 -0.75 0.34
CA GLY A 132 15.60 -1.73 -0.74
C GLY A 132 15.34 -1.11 -2.11
N GLU A 133 15.09 -1.99 -3.09
CA GLU A 133 14.71 -1.56 -4.44
C GLU A 133 13.24 -1.14 -4.52
N LYS A 134 12.88 -0.42 -5.60
CA LYS A 134 11.47 -0.12 -5.90
C LYS A 134 10.76 -1.39 -6.37
N VAL A 135 9.91 -1.93 -5.51
CA VAL A 135 9.20 -3.20 -5.74
C VAL A 135 7.71 -3.02 -6.02
N GLN A 136 7.13 -1.92 -5.54
CA GLN A 136 5.71 -1.62 -5.65
C GLN A 136 5.50 -0.37 -6.51
N ARG A 137 4.47 -0.38 -7.36
CA ARG A 137 4.10 0.80 -8.13
C ARG A 137 3.21 1.72 -7.33
N VAL A 138 3.58 2.99 -7.32
CA VAL A 138 2.79 4.11 -6.80
C VAL A 138 2.23 4.91 -7.97
N HIS A 139 1.07 5.52 -7.75
CA HIS A 139 0.29 6.29 -8.71
C HIS A 139 -0.12 7.62 -8.08
N ARG A 140 -0.63 8.55 -8.89
CA ARG A 140 -1.11 9.84 -8.37
C ARG A 140 -2.61 9.76 -8.18
N ALA A 141 -3.10 10.26 -7.05
CA ALA A 141 -4.52 10.43 -6.80
C ALA A 141 -4.79 11.79 -6.17
N TRP A 142 -5.92 12.39 -6.52
CA TRP A 142 -6.38 13.63 -5.90
C TRP A 142 -7.91 13.67 -5.91
N LEU A 143 -8.47 14.42 -4.96
CA LEU A 143 -9.90 14.58 -4.78
C LEU A 143 -10.26 16.06 -4.88
N GLU A 144 -11.20 16.38 -5.75
CA GLU A 144 -11.84 17.68 -5.80
C GLU A 144 -13.14 17.62 -4.99
N GLU A 145 -13.14 18.10 -3.75
CA GLU A 145 -14.29 17.96 -2.84
C GLU A 145 -15.54 18.72 -3.31
N THR A 146 -15.38 19.84 -4.03
CA THR A 146 -16.52 20.62 -4.51
C THR A 146 -17.34 19.86 -5.56
N THR A 147 -16.68 19.12 -6.44
CA THR A 147 -17.32 18.30 -7.47
C THR A 147 -17.55 16.86 -7.01
N GLY A 148 -16.85 16.43 -5.95
CA GLY A 148 -16.88 15.06 -5.45
C GLY A 148 -16.17 14.07 -6.37
N ILE A 149 -15.24 14.55 -7.21
CA ILE A 149 -14.53 13.73 -8.20
C ILE A 149 -13.18 13.29 -7.63
N LEU A 150 -13.03 11.98 -7.42
CA LEU A 150 -11.74 11.34 -7.16
C LEU A 150 -11.09 10.96 -8.49
N SER A 151 -9.87 11.44 -8.72
CA SER A 151 -9.10 11.14 -9.92
C SER A 151 -7.87 10.29 -9.58
N ILE A 152 -7.58 9.29 -10.41
CA ILE A 152 -6.40 8.43 -10.30
C ILE A 152 -5.66 8.47 -11.63
N GLU A 153 -4.45 9.02 -11.62
CA GLU A 153 -3.55 9.06 -12.77
C GLU A 153 -2.53 7.93 -12.67
N VAL A 154 -2.45 7.13 -13.72
CA VAL A 154 -1.52 6.02 -13.85
C VAL A 154 -0.60 6.19 -15.05
N ALA A 155 0.60 5.60 -14.97
CA ALA A 155 1.48 5.56 -16.11
C ALA A 155 0.88 4.69 -17.24
N GLU A 156 1.15 5.05 -18.49
CA GLU A 156 0.76 4.23 -19.65
C GLU A 156 1.44 2.87 -19.62
N GLU A 157 0.79 1.86 -20.19
CA GLU A 157 1.33 0.49 -20.19
C GLU A 157 2.70 0.41 -20.86
N ALA A 158 2.92 1.15 -21.95
CA ALA A 158 4.22 1.23 -22.62
C ALA A 158 5.32 1.77 -21.69
N VAL A 159 5.01 2.79 -20.88
CA VAL A 159 5.94 3.38 -19.91
C VAL A 159 6.21 2.42 -18.76
N MET A 160 5.18 1.76 -18.23
CA MET A 160 5.35 0.75 -17.18
C MET A 160 6.22 -0.42 -17.65
N ARG A 161 6.08 -0.86 -18.91
CA ARG A 161 6.91 -1.91 -19.50
C ARG A 161 8.39 -1.51 -19.66
N GLN A 162 8.70 -0.23 -19.81
CA GLN A 162 10.08 0.28 -19.84
C GLN A 162 10.73 0.30 -18.45
N HIS A 163 9.91 0.44 -17.40
CA HIS A 163 10.36 0.50 -16.01
C HIS A 163 9.54 -0.48 -15.15
N PRO A 164 9.70 -1.80 -15.37
CA PRO A 164 8.91 -2.80 -14.68
C PRO A 164 9.26 -2.85 -13.19
N VAL A 165 8.24 -3.04 -12.36
CA VAL A 165 8.40 -3.36 -10.93
C VAL A 165 7.70 -4.66 -10.60
N LYS A 166 8.09 -5.30 -9.50
CA LYS A 166 7.59 -6.64 -9.13
C LYS A 166 6.07 -6.69 -8.96
N SER A 167 5.45 -5.61 -8.49
CA SER A 167 3.98 -5.52 -8.33
C SER A 167 3.19 -5.44 -9.63
N ASP A 168 3.82 -5.19 -10.78
CA ASP A 168 3.10 -5.05 -12.07
C ASP A 168 2.35 -6.32 -12.45
N LYS A 169 3.00 -7.47 -12.29
CA LYS A 169 2.42 -8.77 -12.63
C LYS A 169 1.18 -9.10 -11.79
N PRO A 170 1.19 -8.98 -10.45
CA PRO A 170 0.00 -9.26 -9.66
C PRO A 170 -1.07 -8.18 -9.80
N ALA A 171 -0.71 -6.90 -9.91
CA ALA A 171 -1.67 -5.80 -10.02
C ALA A 171 -2.41 -5.79 -11.37
N GLY A 172 -1.76 -6.22 -12.45
CA GLY A 172 -2.37 -6.36 -13.78
C GLY A 172 -3.10 -7.70 -14.01
N ASN A 173 -3.34 -8.52 -12.98
CA ASN A 173 -3.95 -9.84 -13.11
C ASN A 173 -5.24 -9.95 -12.30
N VAL A 174 -6.36 -10.23 -12.98
CA VAL A 174 -7.71 -10.39 -12.40
C VAL A 174 -7.72 -11.36 -11.22
N LYS A 175 -7.09 -12.53 -11.36
CA LYS A 175 -7.09 -13.59 -10.33
C LYS A 175 -6.33 -13.16 -9.07
N ASN A 176 -5.26 -12.41 -9.23
CA ASN A 176 -4.41 -11.98 -8.13
C ASN A 176 -4.98 -10.75 -7.42
N GLY A 177 -5.51 -9.79 -8.18
CA GLY A 177 -6.04 -8.56 -7.61
C GLY A 177 -7.44 -8.67 -7.02
N GLY A 178 -8.24 -9.66 -7.43
CA GLY A 178 -9.52 -9.97 -6.78
C GLY A 178 -9.39 -10.30 -5.29
N ILE A 179 -8.25 -10.84 -4.85
CA ILE A 179 -7.98 -11.16 -3.43
C ILE A 179 -7.78 -9.88 -2.60
N CYS A 180 -7.43 -8.77 -3.24
CA CYS A 180 -7.13 -7.49 -2.60
C CYS A 180 -8.31 -6.51 -2.62
N MET A 181 -9.44 -6.92 -3.18
CA MET A 181 -10.66 -6.11 -3.22
C MET A 181 -11.50 -6.36 -1.97
N GLN A 182 -12.19 -5.30 -1.52
CA GLN A 182 -13.19 -5.45 -0.47
C GLN A 182 -14.34 -6.32 -0.97
N ILE A 183 -14.90 -7.16 -0.09
CA ILE A 183 -16.05 -8.04 -0.42
C ILE A 183 -17.20 -7.22 -1.01
N PHE A 184 -17.38 -5.98 -0.56
CA PHE A 184 -18.37 -5.06 -1.10
C PHE A 184 -18.13 -4.74 -2.58
N ASP A 185 -16.89 -4.45 -2.97
CA ASP A 185 -16.50 -4.13 -4.34
C ASP A 185 -16.53 -5.35 -5.27
N ILE A 186 -16.21 -6.54 -4.73
CA ILE A 186 -16.35 -7.81 -5.46
C ILE A 186 -17.82 -8.05 -5.81
N LYS A 187 -18.73 -7.87 -4.84
CA LYS A 187 -20.17 -8.09 -5.02
C LYS A 187 -20.80 -7.03 -5.92
N SER A 188 -20.45 -5.75 -5.74
CA SER A 188 -21.02 -4.67 -6.56
C SER A 188 -20.63 -4.79 -8.04
N ARG A 189 -19.46 -5.36 -8.33
CA ARG A 189 -18.97 -5.61 -9.69
C ARG A 189 -19.32 -7.01 -10.22
N GLY A 190 -20.03 -7.84 -9.46
CA GLY A 190 -20.43 -9.20 -9.85
C GLY A 190 -19.25 -10.16 -10.05
N LEU A 191 -18.10 -9.87 -9.43
CA LEU A 191 -16.88 -10.67 -9.52
C LEU A 191 -16.87 -11.84 -8.52
N ASP A 192 -17.90 -11.99 -7.69
CA ASP A 192 -18.09 -13.09 -6.75
C ASP A 192 -18.41 -14.44 -7.43
N LYS A 193 -18.64 -14.41 -8.74
CA LYS A 193 -19.04 -15.58 -9.55
C LYS A 193 -17.94 -16.09 -10.50
N LEU A 194 -16.75 -15.47 -10.48
CA LEU A 194 -15.57 -15.86 -11.27
C LEU A 194 -14.74 -16.93 -10.55
#